data_AF-A0A9E7B004-F1
#
_entry.id   AF-A0A9E7B004-F1
#
_cell.length_a   1.000
_cell.length_b   1.000
_cell.length_c   1.000
_cell.angle_alpha   90.00
_cell.angle_beta   90.00
_cell.angle_gamma   90.00
#
_symmetry.space_group_name_H-M   'P 1'
#
loop_
_entity.id
_entity.type
_entity.pdbx_description
1 polymer ?
#
loop_
_entity_poly.entity_id
_entity_poly.type
_entity_poly.pdbx_seq_one_letter_code
_entity_poly.pdbx_strand_id
1 'polypeptide(L)'
;MIRVILLFSLFFSIQAQAQCEAKKLAKACKGNLKPYTYDGYGIAELVFDDKPHVVDMEFTAYAGEQYKLVFCSSGYKDKVKLYIYDAPKKSKKRQQVYDNAMGIDDLYWAFKPAKSGTYYIEIEVPPSADKVKKTGCLVMLIGFL
;
A
#
# COMPACT_ATOMS: atom_id res chain seq x y z
N MET A 1 -19.91 2.10 60.51
CA MET A 1 -20.21 2.85 59.28
C MET A 1 -19.36 2.28 58.16
N ILE A 2 -20.00 1.77 57.10
CA ILE A 2 -19.44 0.86 56.08
C ILE A 2 -18.57 1.64 55.09
N ARG A 3 -17.34 1.18 54.84
CA ARG A 3 -16.46 1.68 53.77
C ARG A 3 -16.74 0.88 52.49
N VAL A 4 -17.43 1.48 51.53
CA VAL A 4 -17.63 0.90 50.19
C VAL A 4 -16.37 1.17 49.37
N ILE A 5 -15.58 0.13 49.10
CA ILE A 5 -14.44 0.21 48.18
C ILE A 5 -14.96 -0.16 46.79
N LEU A 6 -15.17 0.87 45.95
CA LEU A 6 -15.54 0.73 44.53
C LEU A 6 -14.31 0.26 43.74
N LEU A 7 -14.21 -1.05 43.49
CA LEU A 7 -13.25 -1.66 42.56
C LEU A 7 -13.73 -1.45 41.13
N PHE A 8 -13.36 -0.31 40.53
CA PHE A 8 -13.61 -0.02 39.12
C PHE A 8 -12.67 -0.87 38.25
N SER A 9 -13.16 -2.01 37.79
CA SER A 9 -12.41 -2.93 36.92
C SER A 9 -12.45 -2.40 35.48
N LEU A 10 -11.38 -1.71 35.06
CA LEU A 10 -11.17 -1.30 33.67
C LEU A 10 -10.87 -2.55 32.81
N PHE A 11 -11.91 -3.09 32.16
CA PHE A 11 -11.74 -4.04 31.06
C PHE A 11 -11.17 -3.30 29.84
N PHE A 12 -9.85 -3.18 29.77
CA PHE A 12 -9.16 -2.77 28.54
C PHE A 12 -9.25 -3.95 27.55
N SER A 13 -10.22 -3.89 26.65
CA SER A 13 -10.28 -4.85 25.54
C SER A 13 -9.16 -4.51 24.56
N ILE A 14 -8.06 -5.27 24.62
CA ILE A 14 -6.99 -5.20 23.63
C ILE A 14 -7.52 -5.87 22.36
N GLN A 15 -8.14 -5.08 21.47
CA GLN A 15 -8.37 -5.54 20.10
C GLN A 15 -7.01 -5.61 19.41
N ALA A 16 -6.46 -6.82 19.29
CA ALA A 16 -5.29 -7.10 18.47
C ALA A 16 -5.68 -6.91 16.99
N GLN A 17 -5.61 -5.67 16.51
CA GLN A 17 -5.56 -5.40 15.07
C GLN A 17 -4.23 -5.95 14.57
N ALA A 18 -4.24 -6.81 13.56
CA ALA A 18 -3.02 -7.28 12.92
C ALA A 18 -2.30 -6.07 12.32
N GLN A 19 -1.31 -5.54 13.05
CA GLN A 19 -0.54 -4.37 12.65
C GLN A 19 0.30 -4.73 11.44
N CYS A 20 0.24 -3.94 10.37
CA CYS A 20 1.07 -4.19 9.18
C CYS A 20 2.55 -4.30 9.58
N GLU A 21 3.18 -5.46 9.32
CA GLU A 21 4.62 -5.67 9.50
C GLU A 21 5.43 -5.01 8.35
N ALA A 22 5.15 -3.74 8.06
CA ALA A 22 5.65 -3.02 6.89
C ALA A 22 7.18 -3.10 6.76
N LYS A 23 7.91 -2.98 7.87
CA LYS A 23 9.37 -3.08 7.89
C LYS A 23 9.89 -4.44 7.42
N LYS A 24 9.22 -5.52 7.82
CA LYS A 24 9.59 -6.88 7.44
C LYS A 24 9.27 -7.13 5.97
N LEU A 25 8.10 -6.70 5.51
CA LEU A 25 7.71 -6.77 4.10
C LEU A 25 8.66 -5.94 3.21
N ALA A 26 8.97 -4.72 3.62
CA ALA A 26 9.94 -3.86 2.96
C ALA A 26 11.32 -4.54 2.85
N LYS A 27 11.80 -5.13 3.95
CA LYS A 27 13.09 -5.84 3.98
C LYS A 27 13.10 -7.05 3.04
N ALA A 28 12.03 -7.85 3.02
CA ALA A 28 11.91 -9.02 2.14
C ALA A 28 11.91 -8.64 0.66
N CYS A 29 11.28 -7.52 0.33
CA CYS A 29 11.12 -7.07 -1.05
C CYS A 29 12.25 -6.15 -1.55
N LYS A 30 13.13 -5.66 -0.65
CA LYS A 30 14.21 -4.70 -0.96
C LYS A 30 15.13 -5.18 -2.09
N GLY A 31 15.35 -6.48 -2.21
CA GLY A 31 16.17 -7.06 -3.29
C GLY A 31 15.69 -6.70 -4.70
N ASN A 32 14.38 -6.50 -4.85
CA ASN A 32 13.74 -6.16 -6.13
C ASN A 32 14.05 -4.74 -6.59
N LEU A 33 14.64 -3.88 -5.75
CA LEU A 33 15.08 -2.55 -6.16
C LEU A 33 16.34 -2.58 -7.04
N LYS A 34 17.16 -3.64 -6.98
CA LYS A 34 18.42 -3.69 -7.73
C LYS A 34 18.22 -3.36 -9.22
N PRO A 35 19.14 -2.59 -9.83
CA PRO A 35 20.37 -2.00 -9.26
C PRO A 35 20.19 -0.67 -8.50
N TYR A 36 18.96 -0.22 -8.23
CA TYR A 36 18.68 1.09 -7.62
C TYR A 36 19.04 1.10 -6.12
N THR A 37 19.55 2.23 -5.64
CA THR A 37 19.77 2.53 -4.23
C THR A 37 18.43 2.76 -3.54
N TYR A 38 18.21 2.10 -2.41
CA TYR A 38 17.00 2.29 -1.61
C TYR A 38 16.96 3.68 -0.99
N ASP A 39 15.84 4.37 -1.15
CA ASP A 39 15.56 5.69 -0.57
C ASP A 39 14.60 5.59 0.62
N GLY A 40 13.51 4.87 0.45
CA GLY A 40 12.43 4.84 1.43
C GLY A 40 11.30 3.89 1.05
N TYR A 41 10.20 3.96 1.81
CA TYR A 41 8.96 3.28 1.43
C TYR A 41 7.71 4.05 1.89
N GLY A 42 6.63 3.91 1.14
CA GLY A 42 5.26 4.24 1.54
C GLY A 42 4.50 2.99 1.99
N ILE A 43 3.47 3.16 2.82
CA ILE A 43 2.59 2.08 3.29
C ILE A 43 1.15 2.44 2.96
N ALA A 44 0.39 1.45 2.45
CA ALA A 44 -1.06 1.48 2.38
C ALA A 44 -1.63 0.28 3.13
N GLU A 45 -2.54 0.54 4.07
CA GLU A 45 -3.39 -0.50 4.66
C GLU A 45 -4.56 -0.77 3.71
N LEU A 46 -4.81 -2.05 3.44
CA LEU A 46 -5.89 -2.50 2.57
C LEU A 46 -6.95 -3.18 3.43
N VAL A 47 -8.18 -2.72 3.38
CA VAL A 47 -9.30 -3.37 4.07
C VAL A 47 -10.09 -4.14 3.02
N PHE A 48 -10.36 -5.42 3.23
CA PHE A 48 -11.25 -6.16 2.34
C PHE A 48 -12.54 -6.36 3.10
N ASP A 49 -13.61 -5.70 2.65
CA ASP A 49 -14.94 -5.75 3.24
C ASP A 49 -15.99 -6.22 2.20
N ASP A 50 -17.24 -5.83 2.37
CA ASP A 50 -18.34 -6.20 1.47
C ASP A 50 -18.35 -5.41 0.15
N LYS A 51 -17.58 -4.32 0.04
CA LYS A 51 -17.63 -3.40 -1.10
C LYS A 51 -16.24 -3.14 -1.69
N PRO A 52 -16.14 -2.95 -3.01
CA PRO A 52 -14.90 -2.50 -3.59
C PRO A 52 -14.63 -1.06 -3.15
N HIS A 53 -13.37 -0.72 -2.94
CA HIS A 53 -12.94 0.65 -2.74
C HIS A 53 -11.54 0.90 -3.31
N VAL A 54 -11.16 2.17 -3.34
CA VAL A 54 -9.86 2.62 -3.84
C VAL A 54 -9.05 3.18 -2.67
N VAL A 55 -7.79 2.75 -2.57
CA VAL A 55 -6.79 3.35 -1.69
C VAL A 55 -5.82 4.15 -2.54
N ASP A 56 -5.60 5.41 -2.18
CA ASP A 56 -4.76 6.34 -2.93
C ASP A 56 -3.36 6.47 -2.30
N MET A 57 -2.32 6.52 -3.14
CA MET A 57 -0.97 6.91 -2.76
C MET A 57 -0.41 7.92 -3.77
N GLU A 58 0.60 8.68 -3.38
CA GLU A 58 1.29 9.62 -4.26
C GLU A 58 2.81 9.42 -4.22
N PHE A 59 3.46 9.64 -5.35
CA PHE A 59 4.91 9.68 -5.45
C PHE A 59 5.35 10.84 -6.34
N THR A 60 6.27 11.67 -5.89
CA THR A 60 6.82 12.78 -6.68
C THR A 60 8.20 12.43 -7.21
N ALA A 61 8.34 12.34 -8.53
CA ALA A 61 9.61 12.17 -9.20
C ALA A 61 10.25 13.55 -9.47
N TYR A 62 11.50 13.73 -9.06
CA TYR A 62 12.27 14.94 -9.34
C TYR A 62 13.01 14.83 -10.69
N ALA A 63 13.25 15.98 -11.32
CA ALA A 63 13.96 16.03 -12.60
C ALA A 63 15.44 15.67 -12.41
N GLY A 64 16.01 14.93 -13.37
CA GLY A 64 17.40 14.47 -13.31
C GLY A 64 17.60 13.16 -12.54
N GLU A 65 16.60 12.70 -11.79
CA GLU A 65 16.63 11.47 -11.00
C GLU A 65 15.97 10.31 -11.75
N GLN A 66 16.54 9.11 -11.64
CA GLN A 66 15.94 7.89 -12.18
C GLN A 66 15.37 7.05 -11.05
N TYR A 67 14.04 6.93 -10.99
CA TYR A 67 13.39 6.16 -9.94
C TYR A 67 12.97 4.76 -10.38
N LYS A 68 12.88 3.87 -9.40
CA LYS A 68 12.21 2.58 -9.48
C LYS A 68 11.31 2.44 -8.26
N LEU A 69 10.00 2.36 -8.48
CA LEU A 69 9.04 2.01 -7.45
C LEU A 69 8.86 0.50 -7.48
N VAL A 70 8.87 -0.15 -6.31
CA VAL A 70 8.54 -1.56 -6.17
C VAL A 70 7.42 -1.72 -5.14
N PHE A 71 6.28 -2.23 -5.57
CA PHE A 71 5.13 -2.45 -4.72
C PHE A 71 5.12 -3.90 -4.25
N CYS A 72 4.95 -4.15 -2.95
CA CYS A 72 4.99 -5.48 -2.35
C CYS A 72 3.80 -5.64 -1.41
N SER A 73 3.23 -6.83 -1.34
CA SER A 73 2.00 -7.04 -0.58
C SER A 73 2.07 -8.22 0.38
N SER A 74 1.23 -8.20 1.43
CA SER A 74 1.05 -9.33 2.34
C SER A 74 -0.33 -9.29 3.01
N GLY A 75 -0.77 -10.44 3.52
CA GLY A 75 -1.98 -10.53 4.37
C GLY A 75 -3.29 -10.74 3.62
N TYR A 76 -3.26 -10.95 2.30
CA TYR A 76 -4.45 -11.20 1.50
C TYR A 76 -4.17 -12.13 0.31
N LYS A 77 -5.22 -12.79 -0.19
CA LYS A 77 -5.17 -13.65 -1.40
C LYS A 77 -5.91 -13.05 -2.58
N ASP A 78 -6.79 -12.08 -2.32
CA ASP A 78 -7.64 -11.45 -3.32
C ASP A 78 -6.80 -10.53 -4.21
N LYS A 79 -7.02 -10.60 -5.53
CA LYS A 79 -6.21 -9.82 -6.47
C LYS A 79 -6.62 -8.36 -6.44
N VAL A 80 -5.73 -7.49 -5.99
CA VAL A 80 -5.88 -6.04 -6.09
C VAL A 80 -5.39 -5.55 -7.45
N LYS A 81 -5.99 -4.47 -7.94
CA LYS A 81 -5.47 -3.79 -9.14
C LYS A 81 -4.78 -2.51 -8.73
N LEU A 82 -3.68 -2.20 -9.40
CA LEU A 82 -2.86 -1.05 -9.16
C LEU A 82 -2.72 -0.28 -10.46
N TYR A 83 -3.13 0.97 -10.41
CA TYR A 83 -3.07 1.91 -11.51
C TYR A 83 -2.17 3.08 -11.12
N ILE A 84 -1.35 3.57 -12.05
CA ILE A 84 -0.58 4.79 -11.82
C ILE A 84 -0.96 5.80 -12.89
N TYR A 85 -1.14 7.05 -12.47
CA TYR A 85 -1.55 8.15 -13.30
C TYR A 85 -0.60 9.34 -13.16
N ASP A 86 -0.50 10.15 -14.20
CA ASP A 86 0.39 11.32 -14.24
C ASP A 86 -0.26 12.64 -13.76
N ALA A 87 -1.52 12.58 -13.33
CA ALA A 87 -2.28 13.74 -12.85
C ALA A 87 -3.35 13.32 -11.82
N PRO A 88 -3.82 14.25 -10.97
CA PRO A 88 -4.82 13.95 -9.95
C PRO A 88 -6.17 13.59 -10.59
N LYS A 89 -7.01 12.86 -9.86
CA LYS A 89 -8.33 12.36 -10.31
C LYS A 89 -9.26 13.44 -10.89
N LYS A 90 -9.15 14.69 -10.40
CA LYS A 90 -9.94 15.83 -10.87
C LYS A 90 -9.47 16.42 -12.21
N SER A 91 -8.28 16.04 -12.69
CA SER A 91 -7.71 16.55 -13.93
C SER A 91 -8.36 15.89 -15.16
N LYS A 92 -8.90 16.71 -16.07
CA LYS A 92 -9.42 16.23 -17.36
C LYS A 92 -8.34 15.69 -18.31
N LYS A 93 -7.06 16.00 -18.04
CA LYS A 93 -5.91 15.57 -18.85
C LYS A 93 -5.18 14.38 -18.24
N ARG A 94 -5.70 13.78 -17.17
CA ARG A 94 -5.11 12.63 -16.48
C ARG A 94 -4.94 11.47 -17.45
N GLN A 95 -3.73 10.91 -17.50
CA GLN A 95 -3.44 9.70 -18.26
C GLN A 95 -3.02 8.58 -17.31
N GLN A 96 -3.49 7.37 -17.59
CA GLN A 96 -2.96 6.16 -16.98
C GLN A 96 -1.62 5.85 -17.63
N VAL A 97 -0.58 5.74 -16.83
CA VAL A 97 0.80 5.47 -17.28
C VAL A 97 1.28 4.08 -16.91
N TYR A 98 0.54 3.36 -16.05
CA TYR A 98 0.84 1.98 -15.65
C TYR A 98 -0.42 1.27 -15.14
N ASP A 99 -0.45 -0.06 -15.29
CA ASP A 99 -1.43 -0.99 -14.72
C ASP A 99 -0.71 -2.31 -14.36
N ASN A 100 -1.06 -2.92 -13.24
CA ASN A 100 -0.55 -4.22 -12.80
C ASN A 100 -1.27 -5.45 -13.40
N ALA A 101 -2.19 -5.27 -14.35
CA ALA A 101 -2.98 -6.33 -15.02
C ALA A 101 -2.15 -7.42 -15.73
N MET A 102 -0.84 -7.25 -15.88
CA MET A 102 0.10 -8.23 -16.47
C MET A 102 1.07 -8.87 -15.46
N GLY A 103 0.80 -8.79 -14.15
CA GLY A 103 1.65 -9.41 -13.13
C GLY A 103 1.71 -10.94 -13.24
N ILE A 104 2.92 -11.49 -13.35
CA ILE A 104 3.21 -12.94 -13.42
C ILE A 104 3.35 -13.53 -12.00
N ASP A 105 3.50 -12.70 -10.96
CA ASP A 105 3.60 -13.08 -9.55
C ASP A 105 2.92 -12.05 -8.64
N ASP A 106 2.21 -12.51 -7.60
CA ASP A 106 1.48 -11.68 -6.63
C ASP A 106 2.41 -10.89 -5.66
N LEU A 107 3.73 -10.99 -5.84
CA LEU A 107 4.70 -10.57 -4.83
C LEU A 107 5.30 -9.17 -5.06
N TYR A 108 5.47 -8.73 -6.31
CA TYR A 108 5.89 -7.35 -6.56
C TYR A 108 5.60 -6.78 -7.97
N TRP A 109 5.47 -5.45 -8.05
CA TRP A 109 5.31 -4.68 -9.30
C TRP A 109 6.34 -3.55 -9.38
N ALA A 110 6.89 -3.25 -10.57
CA ALA A 110 7.91 -2.23 -10.74
C ALA A 110 7.51 -1.13 -11.74
N PHE A 111 7.65 0.14 -11.35
CA PHE A 111 7.37 1.31 -12.20
C PHE A 111 8.57 2.27 -12.25
N LYS A 112 8.80 2.86 -13.42
CA LYS A 112 9.82 3.90 -13.63
C LYS A 112 9.14 5.17 -14.17
N PRO A 113 9.12 6.27 -13.42
CA PRO A 113 8.66 7.58 -13.90
C PRO A 113 9.38 8.00 -15.19
N ALA A 114 8.62 8.41 -16.21
CA ALA A 114 9.19 8.89 -17.48
C ALA A 114 9.58 10.38 -17.46
N LYS A 115 8.92 11.17 -16.60
CA LYS A 115 9.12 12.61 -16.43
C LYS A 115 9.02 12.99 -14.94
N SER A 116 9.57 14.15 -14.58
CA SER A 116 9.36 14.74 -13.26
C SER A 116 7.89 15.11 -13.05
N GLY A 117 7.44 15.05 -11.80
CA GLY A 117 6.08 15.37 -11.40
C GLY A 117 5.50 14.37 -10.40
N THR A 118 4.29 14.65 -9.95
CA THR A 118 3.56 13.77 -9.03
C THR A 118 2.78 12.71 -9.81
N TYR A 119 3.01 11.46 -9.42
CA TYR A 119 2.30 10.29 -9.87
C TYR A 119 1.29 9.89 -8.80
N TYR A 120 0.09 9.52 -9.24
CA TYR A 120 -1.04 9.18 -8.40
C TYR A 120 -1.30 7.69 -8.58
N ILE A 121 -1.12 6.92 -7.51
CA ILE A 121 -1.29 5.48 -7.48
C ILE A 121 -2.67 5.17 -6.88
N GLU A 122 -3.52 4.50 -7.63
CA GLU A 122 -4.82 4.00 -7.16
C GLU A 122 -4.74 2.48 -7.01
N ILE A 123 -5.02 1.97 -5.81
CA ILE A 123 -5.17 0.54 -5.55
C ILE A 123 -6.65 0.21 -5.41
N GLU A 124 -7.21 -0.49 -6.41
CA GLU A 124 -8.56 -1.05 -6.32
C GLU A 124 -8.52 -2.31 -5.45
N VAL A 125 -9.13 -2.21 -4.27
CA VAL A 125 -9.33 -3.32 -3.35
C VAL A 125 -10.68 -3.97 -3.66
N PRO A 126 -10.72 -5.27 -4.04
CA PRO A 126 -11.97 -5.96 -4.30
C PRO A 126 -12.73 -6.24 -3.00
N PRO A 127 -14.04 -6.57 -3.08
CA PRO A 127 -14.74 -7.19 -1.97
C PRO A 127 -14.03 -8.46 -1.52
N SER A 128 -14.15 -8.79 -0.23
CA SER A 128 -13.59 -10.00 0.33
C SER A 128 -14.26 -11.24 -0.26
N ALA A 129 -13.48 -12.13 -0.90
CA ALA A 129 -14.01 -13.32 -1.58
C ALA A 129 -14.78 -14.28 -0.64
N ASP A 130 -14.37 -14.37 0.63
CA ASP A 130 -15.00 -15.21 1.65
C ASP A 130 -16.04 -14.44 2.50
N LYS A 131 -16.32 -13.17 2.15
CA LYS A 131 -17.19 -12.25 2.90
C LYS A 131 -16.75 -12.01 4.35
N VAL A 132 -15.50 -12.34 4.69
CA VAL A 132 -14.92 -12.06 6.00
C VAL A 132 -14.09 -10.78 5.90
N LYS A 133 -14.30 -9.85 6.83
CA LYS A 133 -13.48 -8.64 6.92
C LYS A 133 -12.03 -9.02 7.25
N LYS A 134 -11.09 -8.58 6.42
CA LYS A 134 -9.66 -8.83 6.59
C LYS A 134 -8.85 -7.59 6.24
N THR A 135 -7.65 -7.51 6.79
CA THR A 135 -6.71 -6.43 6.51
C THR A 135 -5.48 -6.97 5.81
N GLY A 136 -5.03 -6.26 4.81
CA GLY A 136 -3.81 -6.49 4.06
C GLY A 136 -2.91 -5.28 4.14
N CYS A 137 -1.67 -5.44 3.70
CA CYS A 137 -0.74 -4.35 3.62
C CYS A 137 -0.03 -4.33 2.28
N LEU A 138 0.17 -3.13 1.76
CA LEU A 138 0.96 -2.86 0.57
C LEU A 138 2.05 -1.86 0.92
N VAL A 139 3.29 -2.19 0.57
CA VAL A 139 4.47 -1.36 0.76
C VAL A 139 4.99 -0.95 -0.60
N MET A 140 5.12 0.35 -0.84
CA MET A 140 5.77 0.91 -2.03
C MET A 140 7.20 1.28 -1.67
N LEU A 141 8.16 0.42 -2.03
CA LEU A 141 9.58 0.73 -1.96
C LEU A 141 9.97 1.74 -3.03
N ILE A 142 10.84 2.67 -2.67
CA ILE A 142 11.38 3.71 -3.55
C ILE A 142 12.88 3.47 -3.67
N GLY A 143 13.39 3.42 -4.90
CA GLY A 143 14.82 3.51 -5.15
C GLY A 143 15.15 4.51 -6.25
N PHE A 144 16.39 4.99 -6.23
CA PHE A 144 16.97 5.92 -7.19
C PHE A 144 18.32 5.39 -7.69
N LEU A 145 18.80 5.89 -8.84
CA LEU A 145 20.15 5.60 -9.34
C LEU A 145 21.06 6.81 -9.14
#